data_AF-A0A8C2L1K2-F1
#
_entry.id   AF-A0A8C2L1K2-F1
#
_cell.length_a   1.000
_cell.length_b   1.000
_cell.length_c   1.000
_cell.angle_alpha   90.00
_cell.angle_beta   90.00
_cell.angle_gamma   90.00
#
_symmetry.space_group_name_H-M   'P 1'
#
loop_
_entity.id
_entity.type
_entity.pdbx_description
1 polymer ?
#
loop_
_entity_poly.entity_id
_entity_poly.type
_entity_poly.pdbx_seq_one_letter_code
_entity_poly.pdbx_strand_id
1 'polypeptide(L)'
;MDCNRNFDSFPDTSLVLLSFLKQKGCQNSVLKRELDDLDEQLKLPTNHNYIESEGELQTDGHNVSFSYREFLLELQHQVQPQVPVNAEEAQAAREMAAELIRIADLLEHRVLSRAAVSLTEKLCKSQEQVWASHLSDGVKALLHQVAGAKEFKKELVEMAFTFVLMKSVCEHVPEFLFCLYGTVVQYFLPHRSH
;
A
#
# COMPACT_ATOMS: atom_id res chain seq x y z
N MET A 1 22.18 -0.13 -22.91
CA MET A 1 21.28 0.42 -21.88
C MET A 1 20.73 -0.79 -21.15
N ASP A 2 21.34 -1.10 -20.01
CA ASP A 2 21.21 -2.41 -19.38
C ASP A 2 20.06 -2.39 -18.38
N CYS A 3 18.87 -2.80 -18.82
CA CYS A 3 17.66 -2.90 -17.99
C CYS A 3 17.58 -4.26 -17.27
N ASN A 4 18.68 -4.69 -16.64
CA ASN A 4 18.67 -5.92 -15.85
C ASN A 4 19.38 -5.68 -14.50
N ARG A 5 18.75 -4.87 -13.64
CA ARG A 5 19.12 -4.83 -12.22
C ARG A 5 18.54 -6.08 -11.57
N ASN A 6 19.41 -6.98 -11.15
CA ASN A 6 19.05 -8.16 -10.37
C ASN A 6 18.59 -7.72 -8.98
N PHE A 7 17.27 -7.72 -8.77
CA PHE A 7 16.68 -7.68 -7.43
C PHE A 7 16.75 -9.09 -6.84
N ASP A 8 17.95 -9.55 -6.50
CA ASP A 8 18.18 -10.90 -5.95
C ASP A 8 17.63 -11.05 -4.51
N SER A 9 17.24 -9.94 -3.86
CA SER A 9 16.29 -9.91 -2.75
C SER A 9 15.23 -8.84 -3.00
N PHE A 10 13.95 -9.19 -2.85
CA PHE A 10 12.89 -8.18 -2.82
C PHE A 10 12.91 -7.51 -1.44
N PRO A 11 13.06 -6.18 -1.37
CA PRO A 11 12.86 -5.45 -0.13
C PRO A 11 11.44 -5.68 0.39
N ASP A 12 11.21 -5.49 1.69
CA ASP A 12 9.88 -5.60 2.27
C ASP A 12 8.86 -4.78 1.46
N THR A 13 7.82 -5.45 0.95
CA THR A 13 6.73 -4.84 0.17
C THR A 13 6.15 -3.62 0.87
N SER A 14 6.04 -3.65 2.20
CA SER A 14 5.59 -2.51 3.01
C SER A 14 6.50 -1.29 2.78
N LEU A 15 7.81 -1.46 2.91
CA LEU A 15 8.78 -0.40 2.70
C LEU A 15 8.81 0.10 1.24
N VAL A 16 8.67 -0.80 0.26
CA VAL A 16 8.60 -0.44 -1.16
C VAL A 16 7.33 0.36 -1.44
N LEU A 17 6.17 -0.06 -0.92
CA LEU A 17 4.90 0.63 -1.08
C LEU A 17 4.92 2.02 -0.46
N LEU A 18 5.42 2.14 0.78
CA LEU A 18 5.58 3.43 1.45
C LEU A 18 6.52 4.35 0.66
N SER A 19 7.66 3.83 0.19
CA SER A 19 8.61 4.57 -0.64
C SER A 19 7.99 5.03 -1.96
N PHE A 20 7.17 4.19 -2.59
CA PHE A 20 6.44 4.50 -3.82
C PHE A 20 5.44 5.65 -3.60
N LEU A 21 4.61 5.56 -2.56
CA LEU A 21 3.60 6.58 -2.26
C LEU A 21 4.25 7.93 -1.97
N LYS A 22 5.33 7.95 -1.20
CA LYS A 22 6.11 9.16 -0.89
C LYS A 22 6.75 9.79 -2.13
N GLN A 23 7.40 8.98 -2.98
CA GLN A 23 8.10 9.48 -4.17
C GLN A 23 7.13 9.97 -5.26
N LYS A 24 6.02 9.27 -5.49
CA LYS A 24 5.04 9.65 -6.52
C LYS A 24 4.25 10.91 -6.12
N GLY A 25 4.26 11.26 -4.83
CA GLY A 25 3.66 12.47 -4.27
C GLY A 25 2.13 12.45 -4.27
N CYS A 26 1.50 13.17 -3.35
CA CYS A 26 0.04 13.25 -3.22
C CYS A 26 -0.47 14.62 -3.72
N GLN A 27 -1.54 14.62 -4.49
CA GLN A 27 -2.23 15.88 -4.86
C GLN A 27 -3.23 16.29 -3.77
N ASN A 28 -3.83 15.31 -3.11
CA ASN A 28 -4.73 15.51 -1.98
C ASN A 28 -3.95 15.74 -0.68
N SER A 29 -4.17 16.90 -0.04
CA SER A 29 -3.51 17.26 1.23
C SER A 29 -3.96 16.39 2.41
N VAL A 30 -5.17 15.85 2.37
CA VAL A 30 -5.67 14.90 3.39
C VAL A 30 -4.92 13.58 3.24
N LEU A 31 -4.84 13.05 2.01
CA LEU A 31 -4.05 11.84 1.74
C LEU A 31 -2.59 12.00 2.18
N LYS A 32 -2.00 13.17 1.93
CA LYS A 32 -0.63 13.45 2.37
C LYS A 32 -0.49 13.33 3.89
N ARG A 33 -1.44 13.89 4.66
CA ARG A 33 -1.46 13.76 6.12
C ARG A 33 -1.61 12.31 6.56
N GLU A 34 -2.56 11.58 5.98
CA GLU A 34 -2.77 10.15 6.29
C GLU A 34 -1.50 9.33 6.01
N LEU A 35 -0.75 9.67 4.95
CA LEU A 35 0.51 9.01 4.62
C LEU A 35 1.63 9.35 5.60
N ASP A 36 1.69 10.60 6.08
CA ASP A 36 2.62 11.01 7.13
C ASP A 36 2.30 10.29 8.46
N ASP A 37 1.01 10.17 8.80
CA ASP A 37 0.55 9.44 9.99
C ASP A 37 0.88 7.94 9.88
N LEU A 38 0.70 7.33 8.70
CA LEU A 38 1.11 5.94 8.43
C LEU A 38 2.63 5.76 8.62
N ASP A 39 3.44 6.68 8.11
CA ASP A 39 4.90 6.62 8.26
C ASP A 39 5.35 6.69 9.73
N GLU A 40 4.73 7.57 10.53
CA GLU A 40 5.05 7.66 11.96
C GLU A 40 4.62 6.40 12.73
N GLN A 41 3.47 5.81 12.37
CA GLN A 41 3.01 4.56 12.99
C GLN A 41 3.93 3.38 12.67
N LEU A 42 4.47 3.31 11.46
CA LEU A 42 5.45 2.29 11.08
C LEU A 42 6.82 2.50 11.77
N LYS A 43 7.13 3.73 12.22
CA LYS A 43 8.35 4.04 12.97
C LYS A 43 8.29 3.74 14.46
N LEU A 44 7.09 3.68 15.04
CA LEU A 44 6.93 3.46 16.47
C LEU A 44 7.41 2.04 16.82
N PRO A 45 8.48 1.89 17.64
CA PRO A 45 8.85 0.58 18.14
C PRO A 45 7.69 0.07 18.98
N THR A 46 7.30 -1.19 18.77
CA THR A 46 6.34 -1.94 19.59
C THR A 46 6.92 -2.20 20.99
N ASN A 47 7.28 -1.14 21.72
CA ASN A 47 7.46 -1.21 23.16
C ASN A 47 6.09 -0.92 23.77
N HIS A 48 5.45 -1.98 24.25
CA HIS A 48 4.40 -1.90 25.24
C HIS A 48 4.87 -1.03 26.40
N ASN A 49 4.48 0.25 26.38
CA ASN A 49 4.35 1.16 27.52
C ASN A 49 3.83 2.50 26.98
N TYR A 50 2.61 2.51 26.43
CA TYR A 50 1.87 3.77 26.35
C TYR A 50 0.97 3.85 27.56
N ILE A 51 1.41 4.68 28.49
CA ILE A 51 0.72 5.12 29.69
C ILE A 51 -0.72 5.48 29.29
N GLU A 52 -1.68 4.84 29.94
CA GLU A 52 -3.05 5.33 30.06
C GLU A 52 -2.96 6.80 30.48
N SER A 53 -3.26 7.70 29.55
CA SER A 53 -3.60 9.07 29.92
C SER A 53 -4.99 8.99 30.55
N GLU A 54 -5.04 8.70 31.85
CA GLU A 54 -6.21 8.97 32.68
C GLU A 54 -6.60 10.45 32.50
N GLY A 55 -7.81 10.67 31.98
CA GLY A 55 -8.26 12.01 31.61
C GLY A 55 -9.70 12.04 31.09
N GLU A 56 -10.61 11.45 31.87
CA GLU A 56 -12.03 11.82 32.00
C GLU A 56 -13.05 11.53 30.87
N LEU A 57 -14.15 10.92 31.32
CA LEU A 57 -15.53 10.88 30.79
C LEU A 57 -15.92 9.80 29.76
N GLN A 58 -16.63 8.81 30.28
CA GLN A 58 -17.51 7.87 29.57
C GLN A 58 -18.54 8.59 28.71
N THR A 59 -18.76 8.06 27.50
CA THR A 59 -20.10 7.89 26.91
C THR A 59 -20.14 6.53 26.21
N ASP A 60 -21.20 5.77 26.45
CA ASP A 60 -21.53 4.47 25.88
C ASP A 60 -21.90 4.57 24.39
N GLY A 61 -20.95 4.99 23.56
CA GLY A 61 -20.99 4.73 22.13
C GLY A 61 -20.23 3.45 21.84
N HIS A 62 -20.91 2.31 21.79
CA HIS A 62 -20.38 1.14 21.07
C HIS A 62 -20.30 1.50 19.57
N ASN A 63 -19.32 2.33 19.20
CA ASN A 63 -18.74 2.20 17.88
C ASN A 63 -17.92 0.93 17.96
N VAL A 64 -18.41 -0.13 17.32
CA VAL A 64 -17.58 -1.27 16.94
C VAL A 64 -16.63 -0.78 15.86
N SER A 65 -15.75 0.16 16.23
CA SER A 65 -14.52 0.41 15.52
C SER A 65 -13.67 -0.79 15.90
N PHE A 66 -13.63 -1.80 15.01
CA PHE A 66 -12.52 -2.74 14.99
C PHE A 66 -11.26 -1.91 15.25
N SER A 67 -10.61 -2.16 16.39
CA SER A 67 -9.60 -1.24 16.87
C SER A 67 -8.49 -1.30 15.84
N TYR A 68 -8.24 -0.18 15.18
CA TYR A 68 -7.23 -0.06 14.13
C TYR A 68 -5.85 -0.60 14.59
N ARG A 69 -5.61 -0.63 15.90
CA ARG A 69 -4.47 -1.26 16.56
C ARG A 69 -4.47 -2.78 16.45
N GLU A 70 -5.61 -3.45 16.46
CA GLU A 70 -5.72 -4.91 16.28
C GLU A 70 -5.33 -5.32 14.86
N PHE A 71 -5.74 -4.57 13.83
CA PHE A 71 -5.31 -4.83 12.45
C PHE A 71 -3.81 -4.59 12.27
N LEU A 72 -3.27 -3.52 12.85
CA LEU A 72 -1.82 -3.28 12.86
C LEU A 72 -1.04 -4.31 13.68
N LEU A 73 -1.61 -4.84 14.77
CA LEU A 73 -1.01 -5.93 15.55
C LEU A 73 -1.05 -7.26 14.80
N GLU A 74 -2.09 -7.52 14.02
CA GLU A 74 -2.22 -8.71 13.17
C GLU A 74 -1.28 -8.63 11.95
N LEU A 75 -1.19 -7.44 11.33
CA LEU A 75 -0.14 -7.12 10.36
C LEU A 75 1.25 -7.22 10.99
N GLN A 76 1.50 -6.68 12.19
CA GLN A 76 2.81 -6.77 12.87
C GLN A 76 3.20 -8.20 13.25
N HIS A 77 2.23 -9.05 13.61
CA HIS A 77 2.49 -10.46 13.88
C HIS A 77 2.80 -11.26 12.61
N GLN A 78 2.23 -10.89 11.46
CA GLN A 78 2.45 -11.58 10.18
C GLN A 78 3.58 -10.97 9.34
N VAL A 79 3.83 -9.67 9.53
CA VAL A 79 4.77 -8.80 8.81
C VAL A 79 5.26 -7.81 9.85
N GLN A 80 6.36 -8.08 10.54
CA GLN A 80 6.99 -7.02 11.32
C GLN A 80 7.36 -5.90 10.33
N PRO A 81 6.66 -4.75 10.29
CA PRO A 81 7.13 -3.62 9.54
C PRO A 81 8.17 -2.99 10.48
N GLN A 82 9.30 -3.67 10.65
CA GLN A 82 10.44 -3.01 11.24
C GLN A 82 10.86 -2.00 10.19
N VAL A 83 10.92 -0.72 10.58
CA VAL A 83 11.73 0.29 9.89
C VAL A 83 13.03 -0.38 9.45
N PRO A 84 13.54 -0.11 8.24
CA PRO A 84 14.75 -0.74 7.75
C PRO A 84 15.84 -0.61 8.81
N VAL A 85 16.22 -1.76 9.38
CA VAL A 85 17.23 -1.85 10.43
C VAL A 85 18.59 -1.42 9.88
N ASN A 86 18.72 -1.34 8.54
CA ASN A 86 19.91 -0.87 7.84
C ASN A 86 19.55 0.15 6.73
N ALA A 87 20.43 1.13 6.51
CA ALA A 87 20.24 2.15 5.47
C ALA A 87 20.23 1.60 4.03
N GLU A 88 20.74 0.37 3.86
CA GLU A 88 20.84 -0.34 2.58
C GLU A 88 19.47 -0.82 2.08
N GLU A 89 18.66 -1.41 2.95
CA GLU A 89 17.30 -1.87 2.66
C GLU A 89 16.38 -0.69 2.36
N ALA A 90 16.52 0.41 3.11
CA ALA A 90 15.82 1.67 2.82
C ALA A 90 16.18 2.22 1.44
N GLN A 91 17.45 2.08 1.04
CA GLN A 91 17.91 2.50 -0.28
C GLN A 91 17.38 1.58 -1.38
N ALA A 92 17.45 0.26 -1.19
CA ALA A 92 16.92 -0.72 -2.12
C ALA A 92 15.40 -0.55 -2.34
N ALA A 93 14.64 -0.31 -1.27
CA ALA A 93 13.21 -0.03 -1.36
C ALA A 93 12.91 1.26 -2.14
N ARG A 94 13.70 2.32 -1.94
CA ARG A 94 13.58 3.57 -2.70
C ARG A 94 13.88 3.38 -4.18
N GLU A 95 14.91 2.61 -4.51
CA GLU A 95 15.28 2.31 -5.90
C GLU A 95 14.24 1.44 -6.60
N MET A 96 13.71 0.42 -5.92
CA MET A 96 12.62 -0.39 -6.44
C MET A 96 11.37 0.46 -6.67
N ALA A 97 11.00 1.31 -5.70
CA ALA A 97 9.88 2.22 -5.83
C ALA A 97 10.03 3.17 -7.04
N ALA A 98 11.23 3.70 -7.30
CA ALA A 98 11.49 4.53 -8.47
C ALA A 98 11.27 3.78 -9.80
N GLU A 99 11.69 2.51 -9.88
CA GLU A 99 11.44 1.69 -11.07
C GLU A 99 9.95 1.35 -11.23
N LEU A 100 9.25 1.05 -10.13
CA LEU A 100 7.80 0.84 -10.16
C LEU A 100 7.05 2.11 -10.58
N ILE A 101 7.52 3.30 -10.20
CA ILE A 101 6.95 4.57 -10.67
C ILE A 101 7.11 4.69 -12.18
N ARG A 102 8.31 4.39 -12.71
CA ARG A 102 8.58 4.40 -14.16
C ARG A 102 7.68 3.44 -14.94
N ILE A 103 7.41 2.25 -14.38
CA ILE A 103 6.48 1.29 -14.95
C ILE A 103 5.04 1.81 -14.88
N ALA A 104 4.64 2.36 -13.73
CA ALA A 104 3.31 2.92 -13.53
C ALA A 104 3.02 4.10 -14.47
N ASP A 105 4.04 4.87 -14.86
CA ASP A 105 3.91 5.98 -15.80
C ASP A 105 3.64 5.53 -17.25
N LEU A 106 3.71 4.22 -17.54
CA LEU A 106 3.21 3.65 -18.80
C LEU A 106 1.68 3.71 -18.91
N LEU A 107 0.98 3.88 -17.78
CA LEU A 107 -0.48 3.96 -17.77
C LEU A 107 -0.92 5.36 -18.19
N GLU A 108 -1.78 5.39 -19.22
CA GLU A 108 -2.50 6.61 -19.55
C GLU A 108 -3.38 7.05 -18.38
N HIS A 109 -3.31 8.33 -18.03
CA HIS A 109 -4.08 8.92 -16.94
C HIS A 109 -5.58 8.60 -17.03
N ARG A 110 -6.15 8.57 -18.25
CA ARG A 110 -7.58 8.26 -18.47
C ARG A 110 -7.92 6.81 -18.12
N VAL A 111 -7.05 5.87 -18.46
CA VAL A 111 -7.23 4.43 -18.17
C VAL A 111 -7.14 4.21 -16.66
N LEU A 112 -6.11 4.77 -16.03
CA LEU A 112 -5.91 4.70 -14.59
C LEU A 112 -7.07 5.34 -13.81
N SER A 113 -7.49 6.55 -14.19
CA SER A 113 -8.60 7.25 -13.53
C SER A 113 -9.91 6.47 -13.61
N ARG A 114 -10.23 5.88 -14.78
CA ARG A 114 -11.42 5.03 -14.93
C ARG A 114 -11.35 3.79 -14.04
N ALA A 115 -10.19 3.13 -13.99
CA ALA A 115 -9.99 1.96 -13.14
C ALA A 115 -10.10 2.32 -11.65
N ALA A 116 -9.55 3.45 -11.25
CA ALA A 116 -9.63 3.94 -9.88
C ALA A 116 -11.07 4.23 -9.46
N VAL A 117 -11.84 4.97 -10.27
CA VAL A 117 -13.26 5.25 -9.99
C VAL A 117 -14.07 3.96 -9.87
N SER A 118 -13.89 3.02 -10.81
CA SER A 118 -14.59 1.74 -10.78
C SER A 118 -14.21 0.91 -9.54
N LEU A 119 -12.93 0.94 -9.14
CA LEU A 119 -12.49 0.25 -7.93
C LEU A 119 -13.08 0.92 -6.68
N THR A 120 -13.02 2.24 -6.56
CA THR A 120 -13.62 2.99 -5.45
C THR A 120 -15.09 2.62 -5.26
N GLU A 121 -15.89 2.59 -6.33
CA GLU A 121 -17.31 2.20 -6.24
C GLU A 121 -17.52 0.78 -5.71
N LYS A 122 -16.65 -0.16 -6.08
CA LYS A 122 -16.71 -1.55 -5.56
C LYS A 122 -16.34 -1.58 -4.09
N LEU A 123 -15.24 -0.91 -3.71
CA LEU A 123 -14.76 -0.88 -2.33
C LEU A 123 -15.83 -0.30 -1.39
N CYS A 124 -16.46 0.82 -1.75
CA CYS A 124 -17.55 1.43 -0.97
C CYS A 124 -18.76 0.52 -0.75
N LYS A 125 -19.00 -0.48 -1.63
CA LYS A 125 -20.16 -1.39 -1.57
C LYS A 125 -19.80 -2.76 -1.01
N SER A 126 -18.56 -2.98 -0.61
CA SER A 126 -18.02 -4.30 -0.29
C SER A 126 -17.33 -4.29 1.07
N GLN A 127 -17.24 -5.47 1.69
CA GLN A 127 -16.49 -5.63 2.95
C GLN A 127 -14.99 -5.76 2.65
N GLU A 128 -14.15 -5.37 3.61
CA GLU A 128 -12.70 -5.33 3.43
C GLU A 128 -12.08 -6.69 3.04
N GLN A 129 -12.67 -7.81 3.46
CA GLN A 129 -12.12 -9.15 3.17
C GLN A 129 -12.11 -9.49 1.68
N VAL A 130 -12.93 -8.81 0.86
CA VAL A 130 -12.96 -9.03 -0.60
C VAL A 130 -12.17 -7.95 -1.37
N TRP A 131 -11.62 -6.94 -0.70
CA TRP A 131 -10.92 -5.83 -1.37
C TRP A 131 -9.71 -6.30 -2.19
N ALA A 132 -8.97 -7.31 -1.71
CA ALA A 132 -7.86 -7.91 -2.46
C ALA A 132 -8.32 -8.47 -3.82
N SER A 133 -9.51 -9.08 -3.88
CA SER A 133 -10.05 -9.62 -5.14
C SER A 133 -10.44 -8.51 -6.10
N HIS A 134 -11.11 -7.45 -5.62
CA HIS A 134 -11.45 -6.28 -6.42
C HIS A 134 -10.20 -5.55 -6.94
N LEU A 135 -9.16 -5.46 -6.13
CA LEU A 135 -7.88 -4.88 -6.52
C LEU A 135 -7.21 -5.74 -7.61
N SER A 136 -7.15 -7.06 -7.42
CA SER A 136 -6.62 -7.99 -8.42
C SER A 136 -7.35 -7.88 -9.76
N ASP A 137 -8.68 -7.78 -9.74
CA ASP A 137 -9.49 -7.59 -10.95
C ASP A 137 -9.19 -6.25 -11.64
N GLY A 138 -9.03 -5.18 -10.87
CA GLY A 138 -8.62 -3.87 -11.37
C GLY A 138 -7.25 -3.92 -12.05
N VAL A 139 -6.28 -4.57 -11.42
CA VAL A 139 -4.92 -4.74 -11.96
C VAL A 139 -4.93 -5.57 -13.24
N LYS A 140 -5.68 -6.67 -13.28
CA LYS A 140 -5.87 -7.47 -14.50
C LYS A 140 -6.47 -6.63 -15.63
N ALA A 141 -7.44 -5.78 -15.33
CA ALA A 141 -8.03 -4.90 -16.34
C ALA A 141 -7.01 -3.87 -16.89
N LEU A 142 -6.09 -3.39 -16.05
CA LEU A 142 -5.00 -2.50 -16.47
C LEU A 142 -3.95 -3.23 -17.33
N LEU A 143 -3.56 -4.45 -16.93
CA LEU A 143 -2.59 -5.28 -17.66
C LEU A 143 -3.04 -5.57 -19.09
N HIS A 144 -4.34 -5.78 -19.32
CA HIS A 144 -4.87 -5.99 -20.67
C HIS A 144 -4.81 -4.75 -21.57
N GLN A 145 -4.67 -3.55 -21.00
CA GLN A 145 -4.70 -2.29 -21.76
C GLN A 145 -3.30 -1.75 -22.08
N VAL A 146 -2.24 -2.21 -21.40
CA VAL A 146 -0.87 -1.68 -21.59
C VAL A 146 0.00 -2.68 -22.34
N ALA A 147 0.12 -2.51 -23.66
CA ALA A 147 0.99 -3.34 -24.50
C ALA A 147 2.50 -3.16 -24.19
N GLY A 148 2.90 -1.97 -23.69
CA GLY A 148 4.28 -1.63 -23.34
C GLY A 148 4.82 -2.31 -22.08
N ALA A 149 3.96 -2.97 -21.30
CA ALA A 149 4.37 -3.68 -20.10
C ALA A 149 5.17 -4.97 -20.37
N LYS A 150 5.22 -5.44 -21.63
CA LYS A 150 5.91 -6.68 -22.03
C LYS A 150 7.43 -6.62 -21.90
N GLU A 151 8.01 -5.42 -21.83
CA GLU A 151 9.45 -5.21 -21.68
C GLU A 151 9.93 -5.44 -20.24
N PHE A 152 9.00 -5.53 -19.29
CA PHE A 152 9.29 -5.63 -17.86
C PHE A 152 8.94 -7.01 -17.31
N LYS A 153 9.56 -7.37 -16.18
CA LYS A 153 9.17 -8.57 -15.43
C LYS A 153 7.71 -8.42 -14.98
N LYS A 154 6.91 -9.45 -15.26
CA LYS A 154 5.46 -9.47 -14.97
C LYS A 154 5.13 -9.06 -13.53
N GLU A 155 5.90 -9.57 -12.56
CA GLU A 155 5.74 -9.27 -11.14
C GLU A 155 5.90 -7.77 -10.82
N LEU A 156 6.86 -7.10 -11.44
CA LEU A 156 7.08 -5.66 -11.27
C LEU A 156 5.97 -4.84 -11.90
N VAL A 157 5.43 -5.28 -13.04
CA VAL A 157 4.26 -4.64 -13.67
C VAL A 157 3.03 -4.77 -12.78
N GLU A 158 2.76 -5.98 -12.29
CA GLU A 158 1.66 -6.24 -11.37
C GLU A 158 1.78 -5.37 -10.12
N MET A 159 2.96 -5.33 -9.49
CA MET A 159 3.21 -4.49 -8.32
C MET A 159 3.03 -3.00 -8.60
N ALA A 160 3.61 -2.48 -9.69
CA ALA A 160 3.49 -1.08 -10.08
C ALA A 160 2.03 -0.68 -10.32
N PHE A 161 1.28 -1.54 -11.00
CA PHE A 161 -0.13 -1.29 -11.33
C PHE A 161 -1.01 -1.38 -10.08
N THR A 162 -0.74 -2.32 -9.17
CA THR A 162 -1.40 -2.38 -7.87
C THR A 162 -1.18 -1.09 -7.08
N PHE A 163 0.08 -0.63 -6.97
CA PHE A 163 0.42 0.52 -6.14
C PHE A 163 -0.17 1.81 -6.69
N VAL A 164 -0.09 2.02 -8.01
CA VAL A 164 -0.63 3.24 -8.61
C VAL A 164 -2.17 3.24 -8.60
N LEU A 165 -2.80 2.08 -8.72
CA LEU A 165 -4.26 1.96 -8.64
C LEU A 165 -4.73 2.25 -7.21
N MET A 166 -4.11 1.63 -6.20
CA MET A 166 -4.35 1.93 -4.78
C MET A 166 -4.19 3.42 -4.51
N LYS A 167 -3.05 4.01 -4.91
CA LYS A 167 -2.79 5.44 -4.73
C LYS A 167 -3.90 6.29 -5.34
N SER A 168 -4.31 5.97 -6.57
CA SER A 168 -5.34 6.73 -7.28
C SER A 168 -6.70 6.66 -6.58
N VAL A 169 -7.06 5.51 -6.01
CA VAL A 169 -8.25 5.38 -5.15
C VAL A 169 -8.11 6.27 -3.91
N CYS A 170 -6.96 6.24 -3.24
CA CYS A 170 -6.73 7.02 -2.03
C CYS A 170 -6.68 8.54 -2.29
N GLU A 171 -6.36 8.98 -3.51
CA GLU A 171 -6.48 10.41 -3.89
C GLU A 171 -7.94 10.88 -3.87
N HIS A 172 -8.88 9.97 -4.14
CA HIS A 172 -10.33 10.25 -4.16
C HIS A 172 -10.95 10.01 -2.78
N VAL A 173 -10.53 8.96 -2.08
CA VAL A 173 -11.02 8.55 -0.77
C VAL A 173 -9.83 8.27 0.15
N PRO A 174 -9.25 9.31 0.79
CA PRO A 174 -8.05 9.16 1.64
C PRO A 174 -8.23 8.18 2.80
N GLU A 175 -9.44 8.07 3.32
CA GLU A 175 -9.83 7.17 4.41
C GLU A 175 -9.53 5.70 4.14
N PHE A 176 -9.41 5.30 2.86
CA PHE A 176 -9.09 3.92 2.48
C PHE A 176 -7.59 3.60 2.55
N LEU A 177 -6.72 4.58 2.78
CA LEU A 177 -5.26 4.40 2.72
C LEU A 177 -4.79 3.23 3.59
N PHE A 178 -5.17 3.22 4.87
CA PHE A 178 -4.69 2.23 5.83
C PHE A 178 -5.16 0.81 5.50
N CYS A 179 -6.46 0.62 5.25
CA CYS A 179 -7.02 -0.70 4.94
C CYS A 179 -6.47 -1.22 3.59
N LEU A 180 -6.36 -0.36 2.57
CA LEU A 180 -5.76 -0.75 1.29
C LEU A 180 -4.27 -1.02 1.41
N TYR A 181 -3.53 -0.28 2.25
CA TYR A 181 -2.12 -0.53 2.49
C TYR A 181 -1.92 -1.94 3.06
N GLY A 182 -2.65 -2.28 4.12
CA GLY A 182 -2.62 -3.62 4.70
C GLY A 182 -3.01 -4.71 3.70
N THR A 183 -4.07 -4.47 2.94
CA THR A 183 -4.53 -5.38 1.86
C THR A 183 -3.44 -5.61 0.82
N VAL A 184 -2.76 -4.55 0.36
CA VAL A 184 -1.71 -4.65 -0.66
C VAL A 184 -0.46 -5.35 -0.12
N VAL A 185 -0.05 -5.03 1.10
CA VAL A 185 1.06 -5.73 1.74
C VAL A 185 0.75 -7.22 1.81
N GLN A 186 -0.42 -7.60 2.34
CA GLN A 186 -0.85 -9.00 2.42
C GLN A 186 -0.97 -9.67 1.05
N TYR A 187 -1.44 -8.95 0.02
CA TYR A 187 -1.57 -9.47 -1.34
C TYR A 187 -0.25 -9.98 -1.93
N PHE A 188 0.87 -9.34 -1.58
CA PHE A 188 2.21 -9.71 -2.05
C PHE A 188 3.03 -10.52 -1.02
N LEU A 189 2.49 -10.77 0.17
CA LEU A 189 3.16 -11.67 1.10
C LEU A 189 3.15 -13.09 0.53
N PRO A 190 4.30 -13.79 0.54
CA PRO A 190 4.30 -15.21 0.28
C PRO A 190 3.41 -15.87 1.32
N HIS A 191 2.31 -16.48 0.89
CA HIS A 191 1.49 -17.29 1.77
C HIS A 191 2.40 -18.37 2.34
N ARG A 192 2.76 -18.28 3.63
CA ARG A 192 3.43 -19.36 4.32
C ARG A 192 2.45 -20.52 4.36
N SER A 193 2.51 -21.37 3.34
CA SER A 193 1.93 -22.70 3.35
C SER A 193 2.57 -23.45 4.51
N HIS A 194 1.78 -23.63 5.57
CA HIS A 194 2.07 -24.54 6.67
C HIS A 194 1.92 -26.00 6.22
#